data_AF-A0A194S818-F1
#
_entry.id   AF-A0A194S818-F1
#
_cell.length_a   1.000
_cell.length_b   1.000
_cell.length_c   1.000
_cell.angle_alpha   90.00
_cell.angle_beta   90.00
_cell.angle_gamma   90.00
#
_symmetry.space_group_name_H-M   'P 1'
#
loop_
_entity.id
_entity.type
_entity.pdbx_description
1 polymer ?
#
loop_
_entity_poly.entity_id
_entity_poly.type
_entity_poly.pdbx_seq_one_letter_code
_entity_poly.pdbx_strand_id
1 'polypeptide(L)'
;MPASTDTAGLHSDLERTPLLATRASHDAMAPSHPSVDHHAAPPGALSLIANSSFAGVAALVAQAGLALAGLTLAEVIWTHPAGLFSYHPSLQTLAVLGFIEGILLLQPQPSTAAHKKKGLQVHQVFQYTSAVAIAAGAAFIVYNKAAHGAKHIQTWHATFGLITLALISAQIIFGALVVYAPLQKLLGGQAKAKQLWKYHRISGYLTLFGLVLTP
;
A
#
# COMPACT_ATOMS: atom_id res chain seq x y z
N MET A 1 -2.39 -66.90 -26.91
CA MET A 1 -2.52 -66.64 -25.45
C MET A 1 -1.24 -65.96 -24.97
N PRO A 2 -1.29 -65.00 -24.03
CA PRO A 2 -1.52 -63.55 -24.24
C PRO A 2 -0.27 -62.71 -23.87
N ALA A 3 -0.03 -61.54 -24.47
CA ALA A 3 -0.45 -60.18 -24.08
C ALA A 3 0.06 -59.67 -22.70
N SER A 4 0.98 -58.70 -22.72
CA SER A 4 1.11 -57.68 -21.68
C SER A 4 1.39 -56.32 -22.33
N THR A 5 0.35 -55.49 -22.32
CA THR A 5 0.31 -54.08 -22.69
C THR A 5 0.99 -53.22 -21.61
N ASP A 6 1.94 -52.38 -22.01
CA ASP A 6 2.50 -51.33 -21.14
C ASP A 6 1.83 -50.00 -21.49
N THR A 7 0.83 -49.62 -20.69
CA THR A 7 0.15 -48.32 -20.75
C THR A 7 0.68 -47.43 -19.63
N ALA A 8 1.85 -46.85 -19.83
CA ALA A 8 2.45 -45.89 -18.90
C ALA A 8 3.07 -44.70 -19.64
N GLY A 9 2.25 -43.99 -20.44
CA GLY A 9 2.73 -42.82 -21.16
C GLY A 9 1.68 -41.84 -21.68
N LEU A 10 0.41 -41.96 -21.28
CA LEU A 10 -0.69 -41.22 -21.93
C LEU A 10 -1.44 -40.23 -21.03
N HIS A 11 -0.76 -39.57 -20.07
CA HIS A 11 -1.41 -38.55 -19.22
C HIS A 11 -0.52 -37.35 -18.84
N SER A 12 0.33 -36.84 -19.74
CA SER A 12 1.08 -35.59 -19.47
C SER A 12 1.06 -34.53 -20.58
N ASP A 13 0.24 -34.66 -21.62
CA ASP A 13 0.25 -33.76 -22.80
C ASP A 13 -1.01 -32.88 -22.94
N LEU A 14 -1.62 -32.42 -21.85
CA LEU A 14 -2.80 -31.52 -21.91
C LEU A 14 -2.63 -30.11 -21.32
N GLU A 15 -1.41 -29.64 -21.03
CA GLU A 15 -1.17 -28.24 -20.63
C GLU A 15 -0.01 -27.57 -21.36
N ARG A 16 0.02 -27.67 -22.70
CA ARG A 16 0.84 -26.78 -23.53
C ARG A 16 -0.01 -26.11 -24.61
N THR A 17 -0.79 -25.11 -24.19
CA THR A 17 -1.38 -24.16 -25.14
C THR A 17 -0.31 -23.17 -25.59
N PRO A 18 -0.08 -23.01 -26.90
CA PRO A 18 1.06 -22.30 -27.47
C PRO A 18 0.68 -20.85 -27.81
N LEU A 19 1.48 -19.87 -27.39
CA LEU A 19 1.49 -18.55 -28.02
C LEU A 19 2.90 -17.98 -27.99
N LEU A 20 3.73 -18.42 -28.92
CA LEU A 20 4.71 -17.59 -29.62
C LEU A 20 5.07 -18.33 -30.91
N ALA A 21 4.52 -17.85 -32.01
CA ALA A 21 4.87 -18.30 -33.35
C ALA A 21 6.35 -18.00 -33.60
N THR A 22 7.13 -19.03 -33.85
CA THR A 22 8.44 -18.93 -34.48
C THR A 22 8.26 -18.33 -35.88
N ARG A 23 8.78 -17.11 -36.09
CA ARG A 23 9.16 -16.64 -37.42
C ARG A 23 10.57 -16.08 -37.33
N ALA A 24 11.53 -16.97 -37.53
CA ALA A 24 12.88 -16.57 -37.90
C ALA A 24 12.94 -16.29 -39.41
N SER A 25 13.86 -15.41 -39.78
CA SER A 25 14.36 -15.07 -41.14
C SER A 25 13.67 -13.94 -41.92
N HIS A 26 14.06 -12.70 -41.60
CA HIS A 26 14.73 -11.76 -42.51
C HIS A 26 14.85 -10.42 -41.78
N ASP A 27 16.07 -10.03 -41.43
CA ASP A 27 16.60 -8.71 -41.80
C ASP A 27 17.99 -8.51 -41.21
N ALA A 28 18.83 -7.91 -42.05
CA ALA A 28 20.25 -7.74 -41.89
C ALA A 28 20.59 -6.68 -40.82
N MET A 29 21.71 -6.93 -40.12
CA MET A 29 22.65 -5.95 -39.60
C MET A 29 22.06 -4.59 -39.15
N ALA A 30 21.32 -4.57 -38.05
CA ALA A 30 21.13 -3.35 -37.27
C ALA A 30 22.26 -3.24 -36.23
N PRO A 31 22.92 -2.07 -36.07
CA PRO A 31 23.92 -1.90 -35.03
C PRO A 31 23.24 -2.13 -33.68
N SER A 32 23.83 -3.01 -32.87
CA SER A 32 23.43 -3.22 -31.49
C SER A 32 23.56 -1.90 -30.75
N HIS A 33 22.45 -1.18 -30.60
CA HIS A 33 22.37 -0.10 -29.62
C HIS A 33 22.74 -0.71 -28.27
N PRO A 34 23.81 -0.23 -27.60
CA PRO A 34 24.05 -0.66 -26.24
C PRO A 34 22.79 -0.33 -25.46
N SER A 35 22.22 -1.31 -24.77
CA SER A 35 21.21 -1.05 -23.73
C SER A 35 21.89 -0.13 -22.73
N VAL A 36 21.70 1.17 -22.90
CA VAL A 36 22.23 2.15 -21.97
C VAL A 36 21.38 1.96 -20.72
N ASP A 37 21.87 1.12 -19.83
CA ASP A 37 21.54 1.18 -18.42
C ASP A 37 22.05 2.53 -17.92
N HIS A 38 21.32 3.59 -18.26
CA HIS A 38 21.44 4.85 -17.59
C HIS A 38 21.09 4.54 -16.15
N HIS A 39 22.10 4.52 -15.29
CA HIS A 39 21.96 4.73 -13.85
C HIS A 39 21.33 6.11 -13.64
N ALA A 40 20.05 6.26 -14.01
CA ALA A 40 19.30 7.47 -13.81
C ALA A 40 19.27 7.72 -12.31
N ALA A 41 19.76 8.89 -11.90
CA ALA A 41 19.74 9.29 -10.52
C ALA A 41 18.32 9.12 -9.96
N PRO A 42 18.18 8.63 -8.72
CA PRO A 42 16.85 8.51 -8.12
C PRO A 42 16.19 9.90 -8.10
N PRO A 43 14.86 9.98 -8.33
CA PRO A 43 14.18 11.25 -8.37
C PRO A 43 14.23 11.92 -6.99
N GLY A 44 14.17 13.25 -6.99
CA GLY A 44 13.89 14.00 -5.77
C GLY A 44 12.58 13.52 -5.12
N ALA A 45 12.48 13.60 -3.80
CA ALA A 45 11.25 13.18 -3.10
C ALA A 45 10.04 14.01 -3.57
N LEU A 46 10.23 15.31 -3.78
CA LEU A 46 9.18 16.21 -4.26
C LEU A 46 8.72 15.87 -5.69
N SER A 47 9.66 15.57 -6.59
CA SER A 47 9.27 15.20 -7.96
C SER A 47 8.57 13.85 -8.01
N LEU A 48 8.98 12.90 -7.15
CA LEU A 48 8.27 11.63 -7.01
C LEU A 48 6.84 11.84 -6.52
N ILE A 49 6.65 12.63 -5.46
CA ILE A 49 5.31 12.95 -4.94
C ILE A 49 4.47 13.63 -6.01
N ALA A 50 4.97 14.70 -6.62
CA ALA A 50 4.23 15.46 -7.63
C ALA A 50 3.80 14.58 -8.83
N ASN A 51 4.68 13.70 -9.30
CA ASN A 51 4.35 12.83 -10.42
C ASN A 51 3.36 11.72 -10.02
N SER A 52 3.54 11.10 -8.85
CA SER A 52 2.69 9.99 -8.40
C SER A 52 1.29 10.44 -7.96
N SER A 53 1.16 11.60 -7.30
CA SER A 53 -0.13 12.09 -6.77
C SER A 53 -1.16 12.37 -7.86
N PHE A 54 -0.74 12.59 -9.11
CA PHE A 54 -1.64 12.88 -10.23
C PHE A 54 -1.52 11.89 -11.40
N ALA A 55 -0.81 10.76 -11.20
CA ALA A 55 -0.61 9.77 -12.25
C ALA A 55 -1.85 8.87 -12.46
N GLY A 56 -2.67 9.25 -13.44
CA GLY A 56 -3.78 8.43 -13.93
C GLY A 56 -5.05 8.52 -13.10
N VAL A 57 -6.10 7.81 -13.54
CA VAL A 57 -7.47 7.97 -13.01
C VAL A 57 -7.55 7.62 -11.52
N ALA A 58 -6.88 6.54 -11.08
CA ALA A 58 -6.91 6.14 -9.67
C ALA A 58 -6.32 7.20 -8.74
N ALA A 59 -5.23 7.86 -9.15
CA ALA A 59 -4.62 8.94 -8.40
C ALA A 59 -5.56 10.15 -8.33
N LEU A 60 -6.19 10.54 -9.45
CA LEU A 60 -7.17 11.63 -9.46
C LEU A 60 -8.39 11.36 -8.57
N VAL A 61 -8.91 10.12 -8.57
CA VAL A 61 -10.00 9.71 -7.68
C VAL A 61 -9.56 9.79 -6.21
N ALA A 62 -8.34 9.36 -5.90
CA ALA A 62 -7.77 9.50 -4.56
C ALA A 62 -7.67 10.97 -4.16
N GLN A 63 -7.13 11.85 -5.01
CA GLN A 63 -7.04 13.29 -4.73
C GLN A 63 -8.41 13.93 -4.51
N ALA A 64 -9.42 13.56 -5.30
CA ALA A 64 -10.78 14.04 -5.09
C ALA A 64 -11.35 13.62 -3.72
N GLY A 65 -11.13 12.35 -3.33
CA GLY A 65 -11.51 11.85 -2.00
C GLY A 65 -10.76 12.57 -0.87
N LEU A 66 -9.46 12.82 -1.04
CA LEU A 66 -8.64 13.56 -0.08
C LEU A 66 -9.10 15.02 0.06
N ALA A 67 -9.42 15.68 -1.06
CA ALA A 67 -9.97 17.03 -1.06
C ALA A 67 -11.31 17.08 -0.32
N LEU A 68 -12.20 16.12 -0.58
CA LEU A 68 -13.48 16.02 0.13
C LEU A 68 -13.27 15.82 1.64
N ALA A 69 -12.39 14.91 2.06
CA ALA A 69 -12.08 14.69 3.47
C ALA A 69 -11.47 15.93 4.16
N GLY A 70 -10.63 16.68 3.43
CA GLY A 70 -10.09 17.95 3.92
C GLY A 70 -11.16 19.02 4.08
N LEU A 71 -12.10 19.11 3.13
CA LEU A 71 -13.21 20.06 3.19
C LEU A 71 -14.18 19.74 4.33
N THR A 72 -14.52 18.47 4.54
CA THR A 72 -15.40 18.07 5.66
C THR A 72 -14.74 18.35 7.00
N LEU A 73 -13.43 18.09 7.14
CA LEU A 73 -12.70 18.47 8.34
C LEU A 73 -12.71 19.99 8.55
N ALA A 74 -12.45 20.77 7.50
CA ALA A 74 -12.44 22.22 7.57
C ALA A 74 -13.80 22.76 8.02
N GLU A 75 -14.90 22.21 7.48
CA GLU A 75 -16.27 22.52 7.90
C GLU A 75 -16.48 22.20 9.38
N VAL A 76 -16.10 21.01 9.84
CA VAL A 76 -16.23 20.59 11.26
C VAL A 76 -15.46 21.51 12.20
N ILE A 77 -14.23 21.89 11.84
CA ILE A 77 -13.41 22.81 12.64
C ILE A 77 -14.01 24.22 12.66
N TRP A 78 -14.57 24.66 11.53
CA TRP A 78 -15.16 25.99 11.39
C TRP A 78 -16.50 26.13 12.13
N THR A 79 -17.31 25.08 12.13
CA THR A 79 -18.68 25.11 12.66
C THR A 79 -18.80 24.71 14.13
N HIS A 80 -17.78 24.05 14.69
CA HIS A 80 -17.78 23.59 16.08
C HIS A 80 -16.64 24.21 16.90
N PRO A 81 -16.90 24.58 18.18
CA PRO A 81 -15.85 25.11 19.04
C PRO A 81 -14.74 24.08 19.23
N ALA A 82 -13.50 24.52 19.11
CA ALA A 82 -12.34 23.65 19.29
C ALA A 82 -12.26 23.11 20.73
N GLY A 83 -11.99 21.81 20.85
CA GLY A 83 -11.80 21.12 22.13
C GLY A 83 -11.00 19.84 21.98
N LEU A 84 -10.86 19.07 23.07
CA LEU A 84 -10.13 17.79 23.06
C LEU A 84 -10.67 16.81 22.02
N PHE A 85 -11.99 16.83 21.78
CA PHE A 85 -12.62 16.04 20.73
C PHE A 85 -12.10 16.39 19.34
N SER A 86 -11.89 17.68 19.01
CA SER A 86 -11.52 18.16 17.67
C SER A 86 -10.17 17.59 17.18
N TYR A 87 -9.27 17.23 18.10
CA TYR A 87 -8.01 16.56 17.75
C TYR A 87 -8.22 15.19 17.11
N HIS A 88 -9.29 14.48 17.48
CA HIS A 88 -9.58 13.17 16.92
C HIS A 88 -9.83 13.22 15.40
N PRO A 89 -10.92 13.85 14.90
CA PRO A 89 -11.17 13.88 13.45
C PRO A 89 -10.06 14.59 12.68
N SER A 90 -9.38 15.57 13.29
CA SER A 90 -8.24 16.26 12.65
C SER A 90 -7.06 15.32 12.39
N LEU A 91 -6.60 14.60 13.43
CA LEU A 91 -5.48 13.68 13.32
C LEU A 91 -5.84 12.43 12.50
N GLN A 92 -7.11 11.97 12.54
CA GLN A 92 -7.57 10.90 11.67
C GLN A 92 -7.51 11.30 10.20
N THR A 93 -8.00 12.50 9.86
CA THR A 93 -7.94 13.01 8.48
C THR A 93 -6.51 13.17 7.99
N LEU A 94 -5.61 13.72 8.82
CA LEU A 94 -4.18 13.82 8.49
C LEU A 94 -3.54 12.45 8.27
N ALA A 95 -3.89 11.44 9.07
CA ALA A 95 -3.41 10.09 8.87
C ALA A 95 -3.95 9.47 7.58
N VAL A 96 -5.24 9.65 7.26
CA VAL A 96 -5.85 9.16 6.01
C VAL A 96 -5.15 9.78 4.79
N LEU A 97 -4.94 11.10 4.80
CA LEU A 97 -4.19 11.81 3.77
C LEU A 97 -2.79 11.20 3.58
N GLY A 98 -2.06 11.03 4.68
CA GLY A 98 -0.71 10.50 4.62
C GLY A 98 -0.64 9.04 4.18
N PHE A 99 -1.56 8.17 4.62
CA PHE A 99 -1.60 6.77 4.20
C PHE A 99 -1.89 6.63 2.71
N ILE A 100 -2.85 7.40 2.19
CA ILE A 100 -3.22 7.37 0.77
C ILE A 100 -2.05 7.88 -0.09
N GLU A 101 -1.44 9.01 0.28
CA GLU A 101 -0.28 9.51 -0.48
C GLU A 101 0.91 8.56 -0.41
N GLY A 102 1.19 7.99 0.75
CA GLY A 102 2.18 6.93 0.90
C GLY A 102 1.95 5.77 -0.08
N ILE A 103 0.70 5.36 -0.28
CA ILE A 103 0.32 4.28 -1.20
C ILE A 103 0.46 4.71 -2.67
N LEU A 104 0.05 5.93 -3.03
CA LEU A 104 0.16 6.44 -4.40
C LEU A 104 1.61 6.53 -4.88
N LEU A 105 2.58 6.75 -3.99
CA LEU A 105 4.01 6.74 -4.34
C LEU A 105 4.51 5.41 -4.93
N LEU A 106 3.74 4.33 -4.76
CA LEU A 106 4.04 3.02 -5.31
C LEU A 106 3.17 2.69 -6.54
N GLN A 107 2.34 3.63 -7.01
CA GLN A 107 1.41 3.46 -8.12
C GLN A 107 1.58 4.57 -9.18
N PRO A 108 1.73 4.23 -10.48
CA PRO A 108 2.07 2.92 -11.01
C PRO A 108 3.50 2.51 -10.61
N GLN A 109 3.82 1.21 -10.71
CA GLN A 109 5.15 0.72 -10.35
C GLN A 109 6.23 1.36 -11.23
N PRO A 110 7.26 2.01 -10.65
CA PRO A 110 8.31 2.64 -11.43
C PRO A 110 9.08 1.64 -12.29
N SER A 111 9.59 2.07 -13.45
CA SER A 111 10.32 1.20 -14.38
C SER A 111 11.72 0.81 -13.89
N THR A 112 12.37 1.64 -13.06
CA THR A 112 13.76 1.41 -12.60
C THR A 112 13.84 1.01 -11.14
N ALA A 113 14.87 0.23 -10.79
CA ALA A 113 15.12 -0.20 -9.41
C ALA A 113 15.40 0.98 -8.46
N ALA A 114 16.09 2.02 -8.94
CA ALA A 114 16.38 3.22 -8.16
C ALA A 114 15.08 3.97 -7.76
N HIS A 115 14.14 4.12 -8.71
CA HIS A 115 12.85 4.75 -8.43
C HIS A 115 12.00 3.89 -7.47
N LYS A 116 11.97 2.56 -7.64
CA LYS A 116 11.26 1.65 -6.72
C LYS A 116 11.79 1.77 -5.29
N LYS A 117 13.12 1.82 -5.12
CA LYS A 117 13.75 1.98 -3.80
C LYS A 117 13.39 3.32 -3.18
N LYS A 118 13.44 4.41 -3.95
CA LYS A 118 13.09 5.75 -3.45
C LYS A 118 11.61 5.83 -3.07
N GLY A 119 10.70 5.31 -3.89
CA GLY A 119 9.28 5.24 -3.58
C GLY A 119 8.98 4.43 -2.33
N LEU A 120 9.65 3.30 -2.12
CA LEU A 120 9.53 2.53 -0.89
C LEU A 120 9.97 3.34 0.35
N GLN A 121 11.08 4.06 0.27
CA GLN A 121 11.56 4.89 1.39
C GLN A 121 10.57 6.00 1.75
N VAL A 122 10.05 6.72 0.75
CA VAL A 122 9.10 7.81 1.00
C VAL A 122 7.76 7.24 1.47
N HIS A 123 7.29 6.12 0.90
CA HIS A 123 6.14 5.37 1.41
C HIS A 123 6.28 5.07 2.91
N GLN A 124 7.42 4.51 3.34
CA GLN A 124 7.64 4.21 4.76
C GLN A 124 7.53 5.45 5.66
N VAL A 125 8.07 6.59 5.23
CA VAL A 125 7.95 7.85 5.97
C VAL A 125 6.48 8.25 6.14
N PHE A 126 5.70 8.22 5.06
CA PHE A 126 4.27 8.50 5.11
C PHE A 126 3.51 7.52 6.01
N GLN A 127 3.79 6.21 5.90
CA GLN A 127 3.09 5.21 6.71
C GLN A 127 3.41 5.34 8.20
N TYR A 128 4.66 5.58 8.59
CA TYR A 128 5.03 5.71 10.00
C TYR A 128 4.53 7.02 10.62
N THR A 129 4.64 8.13 9.89
CA THR A 129 4.11 9.42 10.38
C THR A 129 2.58 9.37 10.52
N SER A 130 1.89 8.76 9.56
CA SER A 130 0.44 8.55 9.61
C SER A 130 0.04 7.59 10.74
N ALA A 131 0.84 6.55 11.00
CA ALA A 131 0.63 5.63 12.13
C ALA A 131 0.72 6.36 13.49
N VAL A 132 1.61 7.33 13.62
CA VAL A 132 1.68 8.17 14.83
C VAL A 132 0.45 9.07 14.93
N ALA A 133 0.03 9.70 13.82
CA ALA A 133 -1.13 10.59 13.80
C ALA A 133 -2.44 9.85 14.16
N ILE A 134 -2.72 8.69 13.55
CA ILE A 134 -3.93 7.89 13.82
C ILE A 134 -3.98 7.42 15.28
N ALA A 135 -2.83 7.02 15.84
CA ALA A 135 -2.71 6.61 17.23
C ALA A 135 -2.92 7.80 18.19
N ALA A 136 -2.36 8.96 17.88
CA ALA A 136 -2.57 10.18 18.66
C ALA A 136 -4.04 10.61 18.63
N GLY A 137 -4.68 10.61 17.46
CA GLY A 137 -6.11 10.90 17.32
C GLY A 137 -6.99 9.92 18.12
N ALA A 138 -6.65 8.64 18.14
CA ALA A 138 -7.32 7.63 18.97
C ALA A 138 -7.11 7.89 20.48
N ALA A 139 -5.90 8.27 20.89
CA ALA A 139 -5.61 8.61 22.28
C ALA A 139 -6.41 9.84 22.75
N PHE A 140 -6.54 10.88 21.92
CA PHE A 140 -7.34 12.07 22.25
C PHE A 140 -8.82 11.75 22.48
N ILE A 141 -9.44 10.91 21.63
CA ILE A 141 -10.85 10.55 21.84
C ILE A 141 -11.06 9.68 23.08
N VAL A 142 -10.12 8.78 23.38
CA VAL A 142 -10.15 7.98 24.61
C VAL A 142 -10.03 8.88 25.82
N TYR A 143 -9.04 9.78 25.84
CA TYR A 143 -8.85 10.72 26.94
C TYR A 143 -10.06 11.65 27.11
N ASN A 144 -10.57 12.23 26.02
CA ASN A 144 -11.76 13.08 26.04
C ASN A 144 -12.96 12.35 26.67
N LYS A 145 -13.21 11.10 26.30
CA LYS A 145 -14.31 10.32 26.90
C LYS A 145 -14.08 10.04 28.38
N ALA A 146 -12.87 9.66 28.76
CA ALA A 146 -12.52 9.40 30.15
C ALA A 146 -12.71 10.65 31.03
N ALA A 147 -12.25 11.82 30.55
CA ALA A 147 -12.39 13.10 31.24
C ALA A 147 -13.85 13.52 31.48
N HIS A 148 -14.79 13.04 30.66
CA HIS A 148 -16.21 13.32 30.78
C HIS A 148 -17.04 12.14 31.33
N GLY A 149 -16.40 11.07 31.82
CA GLY A 149 -17.08 9.88 32.33
C GLY A 149 -17.92 9.15 31.29
N ALA A 150 -17.63 9.33 30.00
CA ALA A 150 -18.41 8.77 28.91
C ALA A 150 -18.02 7.32 28.62
N LYS A 151 -18.99 6.49 28.23
CA LYS A 151 -18.73 5.10 27.82
C LYS A 151 -17.88 5.04 26.54
N HIS A 152 -16.99 4.06 26.50
CA HIS A 152 -16.10 3.77 25.37
C HIS A 152 -16.72 2.71 24.45
N ILE A 153 -16.39 2.77 23.15
CA ILE A 153 -16.73 1.73 22.15
C ILE A 153 -18.22 1.33 22.19
N GLN A 154 -19.11 2.32 22.03
CA GLN A 154 -20.57 2.11 22.05
C GLN A 154 -21.22 2.25 20.67
N THR A 155 -20.46 2.67 19.66
CA THR A 155 -20.94 2.89 18.30
C THR A 155 -20.24 1.96 17.33
N TRP A 156 -20.89 1.68 16.20
CA TRP A 156 -20.28 0.92 15.11
C TRP A 156 -18.98 1.55 14.62
N HIS A 157 -18.94 2.89 14.51
CA HIS A 157 -17.71 3.64 14.22
C HIS A 157 -16.59 3.28 15.20
N ALA A 158 -16.84 3.32 16.52
CA ALA A 158 -15.80 3.08 17.50
C ALA A 158 -15.31 1.62 17.48
N THR A 159 -16.19 0.66 17.23
CA THR A 159 -15.84 -0.76 17.11
C THR A 159 -15.01 -1.03 15.86
N PHE A 160 -15.49 -0.61 14.69
CA PHE A 160 -14.75 -0.80 13.45
C PHE A 160 -13.47 0.04 13.40
N GLY A 161 -13.47 1.25 13.95
CA GLY A 161 -12.27 2.07 14.08
C GLY A 161 -11.18 1.39 14.89
N LEU A 162 -11.52 0.68 15.98
CA LEU A 162 -10.56 -0.11 16.74
C LEU A 162 -10.03 -1.32 15.94
N ILE A 163 -10.91 -2.02 15.22
CA ILE A 163 -10.50 -3.12 14.33
C ILE A 163 -9.53 -2.61 13.26
N THR A 164 -9.87 -1.49 12.61
CA THR A 164 -9.02 -0.85 11.60
C THR A 164 -7.68 -0.43 12.20
N LEU A 165 -7.64 0.17 13.40
CA LEU A 165 -6.39 0.54 14.06
C LEU A 165 -5.50 -0.69 14.34
N ALA A 166 -6.11 -1.82 14.75
CA ALA A 166 -5.39 -3.07 14.91
C ALA A 166 -4.85 -3.60 13.58
N LEU A 167 -5.64 -3.55 12.50
CA LEU A 167 -5.23 -3.94 11.15
C LEU A 167 -4.09 -3.05 10.62
N ILE A 168 -4.15 -1.73 10.82
CA ILE A 168 -3.07 -0.80 10.47
C ILE A 168 -1.80 -1.17 11.22
N SER A 169 -1.90 -1.43 12.52
CA SER A 169 -0.75 -1.83 13.35
C SER A 169 -0.11 -3.12 12.83
N ALA A 170 -0.93 -4.15 12.55
CA ALA A 170 -0.47 -5.41 11.96
C ALA A 170 0.16 -5.19 10.58
N GLN A 171 -0.42 -4.31 9.76
CA GLN A 171 0.05 -4.00 8.42
C GLN A 171 1.42 -3.29 8.43
N ILE A 172 1.62 -2.36 9.36
CA ILE A 172 2.90 -1.66 9.59
C ILE A 172 3.98 -2.67 10.01
N ILE A 173 3.67 -3.55 10.96
CA ILE A 173 4.58 -4.60 11.42
C ILE A 173 4.91 -5.55 10.27
N PHE A 174 3.91 -6.02 9.53
CA PHE A 174 4.12 -6.92 8.40
C PHE A 174 4.98 -6.29 7.31
N GLY A 175 4.75 -5.01 6.99
CA GLY A 175 5.60 -4.26 6.05
C GLY A 175 7.05 -4.19 6.52
N ALA A 176 7.28 -3.92 7.80
CA ALA A 176 8.62 -3.90 8.40
C ALA A 176 9.31 -5.27 8.29
N LEU A 177 8.62 -6.37 8.62
CA LEU A 177 9.15 -7.74 8.50
C LEU A 177 9.57 -8.08 7.06
N VAL A 178 8.77 -7.64 6.07
CA VAL A 178 9.03 -7.92 4.65
C VAL A 178 10.15 -7.06 4.08
N VAL A 179 10.36 -5.83 4.57
CA VAL A 179 11.31 -4.87 3.97
C VAL A 179 12.68 -4.88 4.65
N TYR A 180 12.75 -4.97 5.98
CA TYR A 180 14.02 -4.80 6.69
C TYR A 180 14.83 -6.10 6.74
N ALA A 181 16.02 -6.09 6.13
CA ALA A 181 16.90 -7.26 6.04
C ALA A 181 17.16 -7.98 7.39
N PRO A 182 17.35 -7.29 8.52
CA PRO A 182 17.49 -7.98 9.82
C PRO A 182 16.24 -8.77 10.22
N LEU A 183 15.04 -8.26 9.91
CA LEU A 183 13.77 -8.86 10.27
C LEU A 183 13.34 -9.98 9.31
N GLN A 184 13.78 -9.94 8.05
CA GLN A 184 13.47 -10.97 7.05
C GLN A 184 13.95 -12.37 7.47
N LYS A 185 14.95 -12.47 8.35
CA LYS A 185 15.39 -13.75 8.93
C LYS A 185 14.26 -14.47 9.68
N LEU A 186 13.38 -13.71 10.35
CA LEU A 186 12.21 -14.24 11.05
C LEU A 186 11.17 -14.84 10.08
N LEU A 187 11.18 -14.40 8.82
CA LEU A 187 10.31 -14.90 7.77
C LEU A 187 10.90 -16.09 6.99
N GLY A 188 12.11 -16.55 7.33
CA GLY A 188 12.84 -17.57 6.56
C GLY A 188 13.74 -17.01 5.45
N GLY A 189 14.13 -15.73 5.55
CA GLY A 189 15.09 -15.09 4.66
C GLY A 189 14.47 -14.25 3.53
N GLN A 190 15.34 -13.58 2.77
CA GLN A 190 14.95 -12.59 1.77
C GLN A 190 14.05 -13.17 0.66
N ALA A 191 14.32 -14.41 0.21
CA ALA A 191 13.53 -15.05 -0.84
C ALA A 191 12.05 -15.22 -0.42
N LYS A 192 11.82 -15.73 0.81
CA LYS A 192 10.48 -15.90 1.35
C LYS A 192 9.81 -14.56 1.65
N ALA A 193 10.55 -13.57 2.17
CA ALA A 193 10.04 -12.21 2.36
C ALA A 193 9.51 -11.58 1.05
N LYS A 194 10.25 -11.72 -0.06
CA LYS A 194 9.80 -11.24 -1.39
C LYS A 194 8.48 -11.89 -1.84
N GLN A 195 8.27 -13.16 -1.55
CA GLN A 195 7.02 -13.86 -1.88
C GLN A 195 5.83 -13.35 -1.05
N LEU A 196 6.08 -12.86 0.17
CA LEU A 196 5.05 -12.37 1.09
C LEU A 196 4.57 -10.95 0.77
N TRP A 197 5.34 -10.16 0.01
CA TRP A 197 4.96 -8.79 -0.37
C TRP A 197 3.58 -8.67 -1.03
N LYS A 198 3.18 -9.66 -1.84
CA LYS A 198 1.85 -9.65 -2.49
C LYS A 198 0.71 -9.65 -1.46
N TYR A 199 0.89 -10.38 -0.35
CA TYR A 199 -0.09 -10.39 0.73
C TYR A 199 -0.10 -9.07 1.46
N HIS A 200 1.07 -8.48 1.73
CA HIS A 200 1.16 -7.13 2.29
C HIS A 200 0.39 -6.12 1.42
N ARG A 201 0.53 -6.20 0.09
CA ARG A 201 -0.20 -5.32 -0.82
C ARG A 201 -1.72 -5.52 -0.72
N ILE A 202 -2.18 -6.77 -0.80
CA ILE A 202 -3.62 -7.08 -0.77
C ILE A 202 -4.24 -6.71 0.58
N SER A 203 -3.61 -7.13 1.69
CA SER A 203 -4.08 -6.77 3.04
C SER A 203 -4.06 -5.26 3.24
N GLY A 204 -3.09 -4.55 2.69
CA GLY A 204 -3.02 -3.09 2.74
C GLY A 204 -4.23 -2.42 2.08
N TYR A 205 -4.69 -2.90 0.94
CA TYR A 205 -5.91 -2.37 0.31
C TYR A 205 -7.18 -2.69 1.11
N LEU A 206 -7.26 -3.86 1.74
CA LEU A 206 -8.38 -4.21 2.63
C LEU A 206 -8.38 -3.32 3.88
N THR A 207 -7.21 -3.06 4.46
CA THR A 207 -7.06 -2.15 5.60
C THR A 207 -7.43 -0.72 5.22
N LEU A 208 -6.99 -0.24 4.06
CA LEU A 208 -7.36 1.08 3.54
C LEU A 208 -8.88 1.19 3.33
N PHE A 209 -9.51 0.16 2.78
CA PHE A 209 -10.95 0.11 2.62
C PHE A 209 -11.67 0.21 3.98
N GLY A 210 -11.22 -0.55 4.98
CA GLY A 210 -11.74 -0.43 6.35
C GLY A 210 -11.60 0.97 6.92
N LEU A 211 -10.45 1.62 6.72
CA LEU A 211 -10.20 2.99 7.18
C LEU A 211 -11.13 4.02 6.54
N VAL A 212 -11.41 3.90 5.25
CA VAL A 212 -12.31 4.83 4.54
C VAL A 212 -13.79 4.56 4.87
N LEU A 213 -14.15 3.30 5.15
CA LEU A 213 -15.53 2.90 5.46
C LEU A 213 -15.95 3.22 6.90
N THR A 214 -15.02 3.58 7.78
CA THR A 214 -15.29 3.96 9.18
C THR A 214 -15.17 5.47 9.38
N PRO A 215 -16.05 6.31 8.80
CA PRO A 215 -16.00 7.77 8.94
C PRO A 215 -16.29 8.17 10.39
#